data_AF-A0A1N7EIE0-F1
#
_entry.id   AF-A0A1N7EIE0-F1
#
_cell.length_a   1.000
_cell.length_b   1.000
_cell.length_c   1.000
_cell.angle_alpha   90.00
_cell.angle_beta   90.00
_cell.angle_gamma   90.00
#
_symmetry.space_group_name_H-M   'P 1'
#
loop_
_entity.id
_entity.type
_entity.pdbx_description
1 polymer ?
#
loop_
_entity_poly.entity_id
_entity_poly.type
_entity_poly.pdbx_seq_one_letter_code
_entity_poly.pdbx_strand_id
1 'polypeptide(L)' 'MYTIEQMAFGFQITFAGKIDEQELREWAADSRAALEDAPDEFGVLVDMRELNLLSDSSTGA' A
#
# COMPACT_ATOMS: atom_id res chain seq x y z
N MET A 1 -3.80 2.85 -7.76
CA MET A 1 -4.59 1.67 -7.38
C MET A 1 -3.83 0.86 -6.36
N TYR A 2 -4.51 0.56 -5.26
CA TYR A 2 -3.99 -0.30 -4.20
C TYR A 2 -5.04 -1.36 -3.83
N THR A 3 -4.59 -2.48 -3.29
CA THR A 3 -5.47 -3.54 -2.82
C THR A 3 -4.95 -4.06 -1.49
N ILE A 4 -5.82 -4.12 -0.49
CA ILE A 4 -5.51 -4.68 0.83
C ILE A 4 -6.27 -6.01 0.95
N GLU A 5 -5.55 -7.10 1.08
CA GLU A 5 -6.09 -8.44 1.28
C GLU A 5 -5.70 -8.96 2.66
N GLN A 6 -6.68 -9.48 3.39
CA GLN A 6 -6.44 -10.13 4.67
C GLN A 6 -6.01 -11.58 4.42
N MET A 7 -4.84 -11.95 4.92
CA MET A 7 -4.20 -13.25 4.72
C MET A 7 -4.08 -13.99 6.05
N ALA A 8 -3.87 -15.30 6.00
CA ALA A 8 -3.67 -16.11 7.21
C ALA A 8 -2.46 -15.66 8.06
N PHE A 9 -1.50 -14.94 7.48
CA PHE A 9 -0.35 -14.38 8.18
C PHE A 9 -0.52 -12.91 8.58
N GLY A 10 -1.62 -12.23 8.21
CA GLY A 10 -1.84 -10.81 8.46
C GLY A 10 -2.42 -10.09 7.25
N PHE A 11 -1.68 -9.16 6.65
CA PHE A 11 -2.16 -8.33 5.53
C PHE A 11 -1.21 -8.39 4.35
N GLN A 12 -1.78 -8.47 3.14
CA GLN A 12 -1.08 -8.30 1.90
C GLN A 12 -1.57 -7.03 1.21
N ILE A 13 -0.65 -6.11 0.96
CA ILE A 13 -0.92 -4.86 0.27
C ILE A 13 -0.25 -4.93 -1.09
N THR A 14 -1.04 -4.84 -2.15
CA THR A 14 -0.53 -4.80 -3.52
C THR A 14 -0.69 -3.40 -4.07
N PHE A 15 0.41 -2.81 -4.48
CA PHE A 15 0.45 -1.51 -5.14
C PHE A 15 0.73 -1.70 -6.62
N ALA A 16 -0.20 -1.26 -7.46
CA ALA A 16 -0.12 -1.44 -8.91
C ALA A 16 -0.42 -0.14 -9.67
N GLY A 17 0.31 0.05 -10.77
CA GLY A 17 0.16 1.20 -11.65
C GLY A 17 0.67 2.50 -11.02
N LYS A 18 -0.06 3.59 -11.27
CA LYS A 18 0.24 4.91 -10.69
C LYS A 18 -0.66 5.12 -9.47
N ILE A 19 -0.05 5.57 -8.38
CA ILE A 19 -0.76 5.96 -7.18
C ILE A 19 -0.63 7.47 -7.03
N ASP A 20 -1.77 8.13 -6.98
CA ASP A 20 -1.87 9.56 -6.75
C ASP A 20 -1.98 9.86 -5.25
N GLU A 21 -1.78 11.13 -4.86
CA GLU A 21 -1.81 11.52 -3.44
C GLU A 21 -3.13 11.17 -2.74
N GLN A 22 -4.24 11.25 -3.47
CA GLN A 22 -5.57 10.92 -2.94
C GLN A 22 -5.67 9.43 -2.58
N GLU A 23 -5.19 8.56 -3.47
CA GLU A 23 -5.14 7.11 -3.25
C GLU A 23 -4.21 6.75 -2.07
N LEU A 24 -3.09 7.46 -1.88
CA LEU A 24 -2.23 7.29 -0.70
C LEU A 24 -2.95 7.64 0.60
N ARG A 25 -3.75 8.71 0.59
CA ARG A 25 -4.54 9.11 1.77
C ARG A 25 -5.62 8.10 2.08
N GLU A 26 -6.32 7.61 1.05
CA GLU A 26 -7.32 6.56 1.20
C GLU A 26 -6.68 5.27 1.73
N TRP A 27 -5.57 4.83 1.14
CA TRP A 27 -4.82 3.67 1.62
C TRP A 27 -4.39 3.81 3.10
N ALA A 28 -3.93 4.99 3.52
CA ALA A 28 -3.53 5.22 4.91
C ALA A 28 -4.72 5.14 5.87
N ALA A 29 -5.89 5.66 5.48
CA ALA A 29 -7.10 5.56 6.27
C ALA A 29 -7.61 4.11 6.35
N ASP A 30 -7.63 3.40 5.22
CA ASP A 30 -8.09 2.02 5.11
C ASP A 30 -7.17 1.06 5.88
N SER A 31 -5.85 1.25 5.75
CA SER A 31 -4.86 0.51 6.54
C SER A 31 -5.05 0.71 8.03
N ARG A 32 -5.35 1.95 8.47
CA ARG A 32 -5.61 2.22 9.89
C ARG A 32 -6.85 1.47 10.37
N ALA A 33 -7.94 1.47 9.61
CA ALA A 33 -9.15 0.74 9.97
C ALA A 33 -8.91 -0.78 10.00
N ALA A 34 -8.16 -1.32 9.04
CA ALA A 34 -7.79 -2.74 9.01
C ALA A 34 -6.90 -3.14 10.21
N LEU A 35 -6.04 -2.22 10.67
CA LEU A 35 -5.18 -2.42 11.84
C LEU A 35 -5.95 -2.38 13.16
N GLU A 36 -7.13 -1.74 13.23
CA GLU A 36 -7.94 -1.73 14.45
C GLU A 36 -8.54 -3.11 14.77
N ASP A 37 -8.76 -3.94 13.76
CA ASP A 37 -9.26 -5.32 13.89
C ASP A 37 -8.10 -6.36 13.88
N ALA A 38 -6.85 -5.91 13.75
CA ALA A 38 -5.70 -6.78 13.62
C ALA A 38 -5.28 -7.40 14.97
N PRO A 39 -4.74 -8.64 14.97
CA PRO A 39 -4.17 -9.26 16.17
C PRO A 39 -2.91 -8.51 16.65
N ASP A 40 -2.47 -8.76 17.88
CA ASP A 40 -1.27 -8.13 18.48
C ASP A 40 0.01 -8.37 17.64
N GLU A 41 0.07 -9.50 16.95
CA GLU A 41 1.16 -9.88 16.04
C GLU A 41 0.58 -10.29 14.68
N PHE A 42 1.01 -9.60 13.62
CA PHE A 42 0.66 -9.92 12.24
C PHE A 42 1.84 -9.62 11.31
N GLY A 43 1.91 -10.36 10.22
CA GLY A 43 2.79 -10.09 9.10
C GLY A 43 2.17 -9.11 8.12
N VAL A 44 2.99 -8.23 7.57
CA VAL A 44 2.60 -7.35 6.46
C VAL A 44 3.45 -7.69 5.26
N LEU A 45 2.80 -8.09 4.17
CA LEU A 45 3.44 -8.27 2.87
C LEU A 45 3.10 -7.08 2.01
N VAL A 46 4.12 -6.38 1.53
CA VAL A 46 3.94 -5.23 0.63
C VAL A 46 4.50 -5.58 -0.74
N ASP A 47 3.61 -5.75 -1.70
CA ASP A 47 3.96 -5.93 -3.09
C ASP A 47 3.99 -4.58 -3.80
N MET A 48 5.19 -4.18 -4.23
CA MET A 48 5.41 -2.96 -5.01
C MET A 48 5.94 -3.28 -6.42
N ARG A 49 5.80 -4.52 -6.89
CA ARG A 49 6.43 -4.96 -8.15
C ARG A 49 5.80 -4.29 -9.38
N GLU A 50 4.51 -4.01 -9.30
CA GLU A 50 3.76 -3.32 -10.36
C GLU A 50 3.62 -1.81 -10.10
N LEU A 51 4.29 -1.29 -9.07
CA LEU A 51 4.29 0.13 -8.79
C LEU A 51 5.13 0.84 -9.86
N ASN A 52 4.46 1.63 -10.69
CA ASN A 52 5.17 2.58 -11.53
C ASN A 52 5.57 3.74 -10.62
N LEU A 53 6.81 3.71 -10.12
CA LEU A 53 7.39 4.83 -9.39
C LEU A 53 7.11 6.09 -10.21
N LEU A 54 6.48 7.07 -9.58
CA LEU A 54 6.36 8.43 -10.13
C LEU A 54 7.77 8.81 -10.56
N SER A 55 8.01 8.85 -11.87
CA SER A 55 9.32 9.18 -12.44
C SER A 55 9.85 10.36 -11.66
N ASP A 56 10.95 10.13 -10.96
CA ASP A 56 11.66 11.16 -10.22
C ASP A 56 11.89 12.30 -11.21
N SER A 57 11.15 13.39 -11.05
CA SER A 57 11.36 14.59 -11.84
C SER A 57 12.59 15.33 -11.32
N SER A 58 13.69 14.62 -11.02
CA SER A 58 15.01 15.23 -11.07
C SER A 58 15.45 15.21 -12.53
N THR A 59 14.91 16.18 -13.26
CA THR A 59 15.53 16.71 -14.47
C THR A 59 16.96 17.10 -14.08
N GLY A 60 17.91 16.22 -14.38
CA GLY A 60 19.32 16.58 -14.38
C GLY A 60 19.53 17.67 -15.42
N ALA A 61 19.75 18.89 -14.93
CA ALA A 61 20.24 20.03 -15.69
C ALA A 61 21.77 20.05 -15.72
#